data_AF-A0A2E5F2H4-F1
#
_entry.id   AF-A0A2E5F2H4-F1
#
_cell.length_a   1.000
_cell.length_b   1.000
_cell.length_c   1.000
_cell.angle_alpha   90.00
_cell.angle_beta   90.00
_cell.angle_gamma   90.00
#
_symmetry.space_group_name_H-M   'P 1'
#
loop_
_entity.id
_entity.type
_entity.pdbx_description
1 polymer ?
#
loop_
_entity_poly.entity_id
_entity_poly.type
_entity_poly.pdbx_seq_one_letter_code
_entity_poly.pdbx_strand_id
1 'polypeptide(L)'
;MAVSEQAQPVSGAVKGRQRRAREEELLVWPDLVFIEFIAAVLFTITLAILAVMVDAVLLDRANPAVTPNPSKAPWYFLNLQELLLHMHPALAGVIVPTVALIALGAIPYFDTSNEGQGEWLSTPRAWPNLIVGSIVGFVGTMLLIFYDASSHVRLYEWIANPGTSKFLSNGDLNPSFNGWPESLAFLKSLRSIETELNWPDALTSIPVGEKILRTDLLGLPAIPLEINVAKVIVEQIIPVSTMIGLPILLSIVAWKVGLAQTKRDHMILQFSGFIAVFVILTIVGTFFRGEGLELVPYTIYSHG
;
A
#
# COMPACT_ATOMS: atom_id res chain seq x y z
N MET A 1 -48.39 14.08 -60.84
CA MET A 1 -46.99 13.64 -61.07
C MET A 1 -46.20 14.11 -59.86
N ALA A 2 -46.17 13.30 -58.79
CA ALA A 2 -45.48 13.63 -57.55
C ALA A 2 -44.15 12.89 -57.56
N VAL A 3 -43.05 13.65 -57.58
CA VAL A 3 -41.68 13.12 -57.50
C VAL A 3 -41.46 12.70 -56.05
N SER A 4 -41.31 11.40 -55.82
CA SER A 4 -40.92 10.85 -54.53
C SER A 4 -39.48 11.23 -54.23
N GLU A 5 -39.26 11.95 -53.13
CA GLU A 5 -37.95 12.30 -52.59
C GLU A 5 -37.20 11.00 -52.22
N GLN A 6 -36.12 10.73 -52.95
CA GLN A 6 -35.27 9.56 -52.72
C GLN A 6 -34.45 9.78 -51.44
N ALA A 7 -34.80 9.06 -50.38
CA ALA A 7 -34.00 8.99 -49.16
C ALA A 7 -32.63 8.36 -49.48
N GLN A 8 -31.55 9.16 -49.41
CA GLN A 8 -30.19 8.67 -49.53
C GLN A 8 -29.86 7.71 -48.36
N PRO A 9 -29.31 6.51 -48.62
CA PRO A 9 -28.90 5.61 -47.55
C PRO A 9 -27.59 6.11 -46.94
N VAL A 10 -27.70 6.79 -45.81
CA VAL A 10 -26.54 7.17 -44.99
C VAL A 10 -25.94 5.88 -44.43
N SER A 11 -24.80 5.45 -44.99
CA SER A 11 -24.08 4.25 -44.54
C SER A 11 -23.81 4.30 -43.03
N GLY A 12 -24.16 3.23 -42.31
CA GLY A 12 -23.96 3.11 -40.87
C GLY A 12 -22.50 3.29 -40.41
N ALA A 13 -21.53 3.19 -41.33
CA ALA A 13 -20.12 3.50 -41.07
C ALA A 13 -19.85 4.98 -40.77
N VAL A 14 -20.72 5.90 -41.21
CA VAL A 14 -20.61 7.34 -40.92
C VAL A 14 -21.25 7.72 -39.58
N LYS A 15 -21.99 6.79 -38.95
CA LYS A 15 -22.64 6.98 -37.65
C LYS A 15 -21.71 6.75 -36.44
N GLY A 16 -20.46 6.35 -36.67
CA GLY A 16 -19.55 5.78 -35.67
C GLY A 16 -18.60 6.73 -34.93
N ARG A 17 -18.56 8.01 -35.26
CA ARG A 17 -18.07 9.03 -34.33
C ARG A 17 -19.16 10.06 -34.23
N GLN A 18 -19.80 10.16 -33.08
CA GLN A 18 -20.28 11.49 -32.68
C GLN A 18 -19.07 12.39 -32.83
N ARG A 19 -19.13 13.24 -33.85
CA ARG A 19 -18.24 14.35 -34.12
C ARG A 19 -18.17 15.10 -32.79
N ARG A 20 -17.16 14.78 -31.98
CA ARG A 20 -16.96 15.38 -30.65
C ARG A 20 -17.14 16.87 -30.84
N ALA A 21 -17.83 17.50 -29.90
CA ALA A 21 -18.18 18.90 -29.91
C ALA A 21 -17.01 19.75 -30.44
N ARG A 22 -17.01 20.04 -31.75
CA ARG A 22 -15.97 20.82 -32.42
C ARG A 22 -15.92 22.27 -31.90
N GLU A 23 -16.91 22.61 -31.08
CA GLU A 23 -17.10 23.88 -30.41
C GLU A 23 -16.36 23.95 -29.06
N GLU A 24 -15.88 22.82 -28.49
CA GLU A 24 -15.09 22.75 -27.25
C GLU A 24 -13.61 22.37 -27.48
N GLU A 25 -13.21 22.05 -28.71
CA GLU A 25 -11.83 21.69 -29.03
C GLU A 25 -10.95 22.95 -29.12
N LEU A 26 -10.06 23.15 -28.13
CA LEU A 26 -9.06 24.23 -28.15
C LEU A 26 -7.94 23.92 -29.16
N LEU A 27 -7.34 24.97 -29.71
CA LEU A 27 -6.20 24.82 -30.62
C LEU A 27 -4.97 24.39 -29.80
N VAL A 28 -4.30 23.33 -30.24
CA VAL A 28 -3.05 22.87 -29.62
C VAL A 28 -2.01 24.00 -29.62
N TRP A 29 -1.90 24.68 -30.76
CA TRP A 29 -1.12 25.90 -30.90
C TRP A 29 -2.07 27.03 -31.32
N PRO A 30 -2.09 28.17 -30.61
CA PRO A 30 -1.20 28.57 -29.52
C PRO A 30 -1.69 28.14 -28.12
N ASP A 31 -2.98 27.84 -27.95
CA ASP A 31 -3.64 27.89 -26.64
C ASP A 31 -3.06 26.88 -25.63
N LEU A 32 -2.92 25.59 -26.01
CA LEU A 32 -2.41 24.56 -25.10
C LEU A 32 -0.90 24.73 -24.82
N VAL A 33 -0.10 24.97 -25.88
CA VAL A 33 1.37 25.07 -25.77
C VAL A 33 1.81 26.23 -24.88
N PHE A 34 1.12 27.38 -24.90
CA PHE A 34 1.47 28.49 -24.00
C PHE A 34 1.24 28.14 -22.52
N ILE A 35 0.14 27.46 -22.19
CA ILE A 35 -0.16 27.06 -20.81
C ILE A 35 0.86 26.02 -20.33
N GLU A 36 1.18 25.03 -21.17
CA GLU A 36 2.19 24.00 -20.86
C GLU A 36 3.59 24.62 -20.71
N PHE A 37 3.95 25.60 -21.54
CA PHE A 37 5.21 26.33 -21.41
C PHE A 37 5.29 27.11 -20.10
N ILE A 38 4.22 27.81 -19.70
CA ILE A 38 4.16 28.51 -18.41
C ILE A 38 4.30 27.49 -17.26
N ALA A 39 3.60 26.36 -17.33
CA ALA A 39 3.71 25.30 -16.34
C ALA A 39 5.15 24.74 -16.25
N ALA A 40 5.80 24.50 -17.39
CA ALA A 40 7.19 24.03 -17.45
C ALA A 40 8.17 25.03 -16.84
N VAL A 41 8.01 26.33 -17.12
CA VAL A 41 8.81 27.40 -16.52
C VAL A 41 8.60 27.44 -15.00
N LEU A 42 7.35 27.40 -14.53
CA LEU A 42 7.04 27.39 -13.11
C LEU A 42 7.60 26.16 -12.39
N PHE A 43 7.49 24.97 -12.98
CA PHE A 43 8.10 23.75 -12.44
C PHE A 43 9.62 23.85 -12.37
N THR A 44 10.26 24.38 -13.42
CA THR A 44 11.72 24.55 -13.47
C THR A 44 12.20 25.52 -12.39
N ILE A 45 11.52 26.66 -12.24
CA ILE A 45 11.83 27.64 -11.19
C ILE A 45 11.62 27.03 -9.81
N THR A 46 10.52 26.31 -9.60
CA THR A 46 10.22 25.66 -8.31
C THR A 46 11.28 24.64 -7.94
N LEU A 47 11.68 23.78 -8.88
CA LEU A 47 12.75 22.79 -8.66
C LEU A 47 14.10 23.46 -8.41
N ALA A 48 14.41 24.55 -9.11
CA ALA A 48 15.64 25.31 -8.89
C ALA A 48 15.67 25.95 -7.49
N ILE A 49 14.56 26.53 -7.04
CA ILE A 49 14.43 27.08 -5.68
C ILE A 49 14.61 25.97 -4.64
N LEU A 50 13.93 24.83 -4.80
CA LEU A 50 14.07 23.69 -3.88
C LEU A 50 15.51 23.15 -3.84
N ALA A 51 16.18 23.06 -4.99
CA ALA A 51 17.57 22.58 -5.07
C ALA A 51 18.58 23.53 -4.38
N VAL A 52 18.28 24.84 -4.31
CA VAL A 52 19.12 25.82 -3.61
C VAL A 52 18.79 25.89 -2.11
N MET A 53 17.53 25.68 -1.74
CA MET A 53 17.07 25.81 -0.35
C MET A 53 17.21 24.51 0.47
N VAL A 54 17.27 23.34 -0.17
CA VAL A 54 17.30 22.03 0.50
C VAL A 54 18.61 21.31 0.17
N ASP A 55 19.51 21.27 1.15
CA ASP A 55 20.75 20.52 1.05
C ASP A 55 20.50 19.01 1.02
N ALA A 56 21.19 18.31 0.11
CA ALA A 56 21.18 16.86 0.07
C ALA A 56 22.13 16.29 1.14
N VAL A 57 21.64 15.35 1.95
CA VAL A 57 22.48 14.60 2.88
C VAL A 57 23.37 13.65 2.08
N LEU A 58 24.68 13.92 2.06
CA LEU A 58 25.66 13.05 1.42
C LEU A 58 26.14 11.99 2.41
N LEU A 59 25.98 10.71 2.05
CA LEU A 59 26.51 9.58 2.80
C LEU A 59 27.96 9.29 2.41
N ASP A 60 28.61 8.47 3.24
CA ASP A 60 29.93 7.92 2.94
C ASP A 60 29.95 7.09 1.65
N ARG A 61 31.15 6.90 1.11
CA ARG A 61 31.34 6.04 -0.06
C ARG A 61 30.87 4.61 0.25
N ALA A 62 30.26 3.99 -0.75
CA ALA A 62 29.72 2.64 -0.62
C ALA A 62 30.77 1.65 -0.11
N ASN A 63 30.48 1.00 1.02
CA ASN A 63 31.31 -0.03 1.64
C ASN A 63 30.53 -1.34 1.73
N PRO A 64 30.90 -2.39 0.97
CA PRO A 64 30.23 -3.69 1.04
C PRO A 64 30.29 -4.37 2.41
N ALA A 65 31.24 -3.98 3.28
CA ALA A 65 31.39 -4.54 4.62
C ALA A 65 30.49 -3.88 5.68
N VAL A 66 29.82 -2.77 5.36
CA VAL A 66 28.99 -2.01 6.31
C VAL A 66 27.64 -1.69 5.67
N THR A 67 26.58 -2.23 6.26
CA THR A 67 25.20 -1.87 5.87
C THR A 67 24.75 -0.66 6.69
N PRO A 68 24.40 0.48 6.07
CA PRO A 68 23.91 1.63 6.80
C PRO A 68 22.56 1.32 7.48
N ASN A 69 22.41 1.76 8.72
CA ASN A 69 21.15 1.74 9.46
C ASN A 69 20.81 3.20 9.80
N PRO A 70 19.61 3.71 9.43
CA PRO A 70 18.55 3.06 8.65
C PRO A 70 18.83 3.06 7.13
N SER A 71 18.57 1.94 6.46
CA SER A 71 18.55 1.87 5.00
C SER A 71 17.13 2.13 4.50
N LYS A 72 16.84 3.38 4.12
CA LYS A 72 15.53 3.81 3.60
C LYS A 72 15.54 3.87 2.07
N ALA A 73 14.47 3.38 1.46
CA ALA A 73 14.24 3.50 0.02
C ALA A 73 13.81 4.93 -0.35
N PRO A 74 13.93 5.32 -1.63
CA PRO A 74 13.32 6.56 -2.14
C PRO A 74 11.83 6.61 -1.84
N TRP A 75 11.27 7.82 -1.69
CA TRP A 75 9.90 8.04 -1.22
C TRP A 75 8.81 7.29 -2.01
N TYR A 76 8.98 7.13 -3.32
CA TYR A 76 8.05 6.40 -4.18
C TYR A 76 8.10 4.87 -4.01
N PHE A 77 9.13 4.35 -3.34
CA PHE A 77 9.28 2.93 -2.98
C PHE A 77 9.06 2.65 -1.49
N LEU A 78 8.76 3.65 -0.65
CA LEU A 78 8.55 3.43 0.79
C LEU A 78 7.38 2.49 1.07
N ASN A 79 6.33 2.51 0.26
CA ASN A 79 5.22 1.55 0.38
C ASN A 79 5.70 0.10 0.15
N LEU A 80 6.57 -0.11 -0.85
CA LEU A 80 7.14 -1.43 -1.12
C LEU A 80 8.12 -1.86 -0.01
N GLN A 81 8.88 -0.91 0.55
CA GLN A 81 9.74 -1.17 1.69
C GLN A 81 8.94 -1.61 2.93
N GLU A 82 7.84 -0.92 3.23
CA GLU A 82 6.98 -1.28 4.35
C GLU A 82 6.42 -2.70 4.17
N LEU A 83 6.01 -3.03 2.95
CA LEU A 83 5.48 -4.34 2.61
C LEU A 83 6.55 -5.46 2.68
N LEU A 84 7.83 -5.13 2.45
CA LEU A 84 8.97 -6.04 2.67
C LEU A 84 9.26 -6.34 4.16
N LEU A 85 8.82 -5.49 5.09
CA LEU A 85 9.01 -5.72 6.52
C LEU A 85 8.04 -6.76 7.07
N HIS A 86 6.87 -6.89 6.45
CA HIS A 86 5.73 -7.65 6.98
C HIS A 86 5.40 -8.90 6.18
N MET A 87 6.07 -9.13 5.06
CA MET A 87 5.80 -10.26 4.17
C MET A 87 7.08 -10.83 3.56
N HIS A 88 7.02 -12.08 3.13
CA HIS A 88 8.12 -12.75 2.44
C HIS A 88 8.65 -11.89 1.25
N PRO A 89 9.98 -11.69 1.12
CA PRO A 89 10.55 -10.76 0.14
C PRO A 89 10.15 -10.99 -1.32
N ALA A 90 10.02 -12.25 -1.74
CA ALA A 90 9.61 -12.58 -3.11
C ALA A 90 8.16 -12.18 -3.42
N LEU A 91 7.24 -12.32 -2.45
CA LEU A 91 5.86 -11.89 -2.62
C LEU A 91 5.80 -10.37 -2.69
N ALA A 92 6.51 -9.74 -1.76
CA ALA A 92 6.53 -8.31 -1.57
C ALA A 92 7.14 -7.54 -2.75
N GLY A 93 8.32 -7.96 -3.20
CA GLY A 93 9.09 -7.25 -4.22
C GLY A 93 8.67 -7.57 -5.66
N VAL A 94 8.15 -8.77 -5.92
CA VAL A 94 7.90 -9.23 -7.31
C VAL A 94 6.42 -9.47 -7.57
N ILE A 95 5.78 -10.34 -6.78
CA ILE A 95 4.43 -10.82 -7.08
C ILE A 95 3.39 -9.70 -6.91
N VAL A 96 3.40 -8.99 -5.78
CA VAL A 96 2.42 -7.93 -5.50
C VAL A 96 2.52 -6.79 -6.52
N PRO A 97 3.69 -6.21 -6.84
CA PRO A 97 3.81 -5.17 -7.86
C PRO A 97 3.36 -5.65 -9.25
N THR A 98 3.71 -6.89 -9.62
CA THR A 98 3.30 -7.47 -10.91
C THR A 98 1.78 -7.58 -11.02
N VAL A 99 1.12 -8.09 -9.97
CA VAL A 99 -0.34 -8.18 -9.93
C VAL A 99 -0.99 -6.80 -9.94
N ALA A 100 -0.42 -5.82 -9.24
CA ALA A 100 -0.93 -4.45 -9.23
C ALA A 100 -0.85 -3.79 -10.63
N LEU A 101 0.25 -4.00 -11.36
CA LEU A 101 0.40 -3.50 -12.73
C LEU A 101 -0.59 -4.17 -13.70
N ILE A 102 -0.80 -5.48 -13.57
CA ILE A 102 -1.81 -6.20 -14.36
C ILE A 102 -3.21 -5.67 -14.04
N ALA A 103 -3.53 -5.45 -12.76
CA ALA A 103 -4.83 -4.90 -12.35
C ALA A 103 -5.06 -3.49 -12.88
N LEU A 104 -4.03 -2.62 -12.86
CA LEU A 104 -4.10 -1.28 -13.44
C LEU A 104 -4.30 -1.33 -14.96
N GLY A 105 -3.58 -2.21 -15.65
CA GLY A 105 -3.75 -2.45 -17.09
C GLY A 105 -5.10 -3.08 -17.45
N ALA A 106 -5.76 -3.76 -16.50
CA ALA A 106 -7.07 -4.37 -16.69
C ALA A 106 -8.24 -3.38 -16.55
N ILE A 107 -8.02 -2.21 -15.94
CA ILE A 107 -9.03 -1.14 -15.75
C ILE A 107 -9.87 -0.86 -17.01
N PRO A 108 -9.28 -0.58 -18.21
CA PRO A 108 -10.05 -0.26 -19.41
C PRO A 108 -10.95 -1.41 -19.91
N TYR A 109 -10.71 -2.65 -19.46
CA TYR A 109 -11.54 -3.80 -19.80
C TYR A 109 -12.74 -3.97 -18.85
N PHE A 110 -12.66 -3.40 -17.64
CA PHE A 110 -13.74 -3.46 -16.64
C PHE A 110 -14.70 -2.27 -16.73
N ASP A 111 -14.20 -1.07 -17.04
CA ASP A 111 -14.99 0.13 -17.29
C ASP A 111 -14.84 0.59 -18.76
N THR A 112 -15.82 0.21 -19.58
CA THR A 112 -15.91 0.59 -21.00
C THR A 112 -16.87 1.75 -21.24
N SER A 113 -17.38 2.39 -20.19
CA SER A 113 -18.35 3.47 -20.31
C SER A 113 -17.67 4.79 -20.70
N ASN A 114 -18.29 5.53 -21.63
CA ASN A 114 -17.80 6.84 -22.07
C ASN A 114 -18.43 8.01 -21.30
N GLU A 115 -19.25 7.73 -20.28
CA GLU A 115 -19.96 8.75 -19.52
C GLU A 115 -19.01 9.55 -18.64
N GLY A 116 -19.10 10.88 -18.64
CA GLY A 116 -18.28 11.74 -17.78
C GLY A 116 -16.79 11.79 -18.14
N GLN A 117 -16.42 11.49 -19.39
CA GLN A 117 -15.04 11.67 -19.86
C GLN A 117 -14.65 13.15 -19.82
N GLY A 118 -13.56 13.47 -19.12
CA GLY A 118 -13.08 14.85 -18.96
C GLY A 118 -13.69 15.60 -17.77
N GLU A 119 -14.70 15.02 -17.11
CA GLU A 119 -15.26 15.56 -15.87
C GLU A 119 -14.65 14.86 -14.67
N TRP A 120 -14.04 15.63 -13.76
CA TRP A 120 -13.61 15.10 -12.48
C TRP A 120 -14.82 14.64 -11.67
N LEU A 121 -14.83 13.37 -11.26
CA LEU A 121 -15.84 12.81 -10.35
C LEU A 121 -17.28 12.99 -10.87
N SER A 122 -17.51 12.61 -12.13
CA SER A 122 -18.79 12.86 -12.84
C SER A 122 -20.04 12.23 -12.19
N THR A 123 -19.87 11.16 -11.40
CA THR A 123 -21.01 10.47 -10.76
C THR A 123 -21.46 11.25 -9.52
N PRO A 124 -22.77 11.43 -9.26
CA PRO A 124 -23.26 12.15 -8.07
C PRO A 124 -22.75 11.61 -6.73
N ARG A 125 -22.37 10.32 -6.68
CA ARG A 125 -21.82 9.64 -5.50
C ARG A 125 -20.29 9.58 -5.47
N ALA A 126 -19.61 10.10 -6.48
CA ALA A 126 -18.15 10.02 -6.61
C ALA A 126 -17.43 10.72 -5.46
N TRP A 127 -17.89 11.91 -5.05
CA TRP A 127 -17.33 12.66 -3.93
C TRP A 127 -17.45 11.93 -2.58
N PRO A 128 -18.64 11.47 -2.16
CA PRO A 128 -18.75 10.62 -0.97
C PRO A 128 -17.86 9.39 -1.00
N ASN A 129 -17.79 8.69 -2.14
CA ASN A 129 -16.96 7.49 -2.28
C ASN A 129 -15.46 7.80 -2.17
N LEU A 130 -15.01 8.94 -2.72
CA LEU A 130 -13.63 9.40 -2.56
C LEU A 130 -13.30 9.68 -1.08
N ILE A 131 -14.18 10.40 -0.38
CA ILE A 131 -13.96 10.78 1.02
C ILE A 131 -13.93 9.55 1.91
N VAL A 132 -14.93 8.66 1.78
CA VAL A 132 -15.01 7.44 2.57
C VAL A 132 -13.82 6.54 2.30
N GLY A 133 -13.44 6.35 1.03
CA GLY A 133 -12.27 5.56 0.67
C GLY A 133 -10.99 6.12 1.27
N SER A 134 -10.79 7.43 1.17
CA SER A 134 -9.62 8.12 1.74
C SER A 134 -9.57 8.02 3.27
N ILE A 135 -10.70 8.19 3.96
CA ILE A 135 -10.78 8.10 5.42
C ILE A 135 -10.54 6.67 5.88
N VAL A 136 -11.16 5.67 5.24
CA VAL A 136 -10.97 4.26 5.61
C VAL A 136 -9.54 3.82 5.32
N GLY A 137 -8.97 4.21 4.18
CA GLY A 137 -7.55 3.99 3.90
C GLY A 137 -6.67 4.65 4.96
N PHE A 138 -7.00 5.88 5.35
CA PHE A 138 -6.21 6.61 6.34
C PHE A 138 -6.23 5.98 7.72
N VAL A 139 -7.43 5.81 8.27
CA VAL A 139 -7.63 5.26 9.61
C VAL A 139 -7.19 3.79 9.63
N GLY A 140 -7.52 3.02 8.59
CA GLY A 140 -7.16 1.61 8.49
C GLY A 140 -5.65 1.40 8.50
N THR A 141 -4.90 2.14 7.68
CA THR A 141 -3.43 2.05 7.66
C THR A 141 -2.82 2.51 8.99
N MET A 142 -3.33 3.58 9.60
CA MET A 142 -2.87 4.01 10.94
C MET A 142 -3.09 2.95 12.01
N LEU A 143 -4.26 2.30 12.03
CA LEU A 143 -4.55 1.23 12.98
C LEU A 143 -3.63 0.02 12.78
N LEU A 144 -3.37 -0.37 11.53
CA LEU A 144 -2.44 -1.47 11.22
C LEU A 144 -1.01 -1.16 11.67
N ILE A 145 -0.54 0.07 11.43
CA ILE A 145 0.78 0.53 11.86
C ILE A 145 0.91 0.52 13.38
N PHE A 146 -0.10 1.02 14.10
CA PHE A 146 -0.08 1.04 15.56
C PHE A 146 -0.20 -0.35 16.18
N TYR A 147 -0.97 -1.24 15.56
CA TYR A 147 -1.06 -2.65 15.95
C TYR A 147 0.31 -3.33 15.81
N ASP A 148 0.96 -3.17 14.65
CA ASP A 148 2.28 -3.75 14.40
C ASP A 148 3.35 -3.20 15.35
N ALA A 149 3.31 -1.90 15.65
CA ALA A 149 4.19 -1.26 16.63
C ALA A 149 3.88 -1.61 18.10
N SER A 150 2.96 -2.55 18.36
CA SER A 150 2.51 -2.95 19.70
C SER A 150 2.03 -1.78 20.56
N SER A 151 1.45 -0.75 19.95
CA SER A 151 1.06 0.48 20.66
C SER A 151 -0.06 0.22 21.67
N HIS A 152 -0.93 -0.75 21.41
CA HIS A 152 -1.97 -1.21 22.34
C HIS A 152 -1.39 -1.83 23.60
N VAL A 153 -0.27 -2.54 23.49
CA VAL A 153 0.46 -3.11 24.64
C VAL A 153 1.04 -1.99 25.48
N ARG A 154 1.72 -1.02 24.85
CA ARG A 154 2.27 0.16 25.53
C ARG A 154 1.17 0.97 26.22
N LEU A 155 0.02 1.13 25.56
CA LEU A 155 -1.13 1.81 26.13
C LEU A 155 -1.69 1.07 27.35
N TYR A 156 -1.84 -0.26 27.27
CA TYR A 156 -2.27 -1.08 28.40
C TYR A 156 -1.29 -0.97 29.58
N GLU A 157 0.01 -1.11 29.33
CA GLU A 157 1.05 -1.00 30.34
C GLU A 157 1.04 0.38 31.01
N TRP A 158 0.80 1.45 30.24
CA TRP A 158 0.68 2.81 30.76
C TRP A 158 -0.56 3.00 31.64
N ILE A 159 -1.72 2.46 31.25
CA ILE A 159 -2.97 2.55 32.03
C ILE A 159 -2.89 1.70 33.29
N ALA A 160 -2.34 0.48 33.18
CA ALA A 160 -2.26 -0.48 34.27
C ALA A 160 -1.23 -0.09 35.34
N ASN A 161 -0.21 0.71 34.98
CA ASN A 161 0.91 1.09 35.85
C ASN A 161 1.11 2.61 35.89
N PRO A 162 0.18 3.38 36.47
CA PRO A 162 0.31 4.82 36.53
C PRO A 162 1.51 5.22 37.40
N GLY A 163 2.52 5.86 36.79
CA GLY A 163 3.70 6.40 37.48
C GLY A 163 4.75 5.37 37.88
N THR A 164 4.61 4.10 37.45
CA THR A 164 5.56 3.03 37.78
C THR A 164 6.38 2.66 36.55
N SER A 165 7.70 2.63 36.68
CA SER A 165 8.60 2.18 35.61
C SER A 165 8.67 0.66 35.55
N LYS A 166 8.85 0.12 34.32
CA LYS A 166 9.06 -1.31 34.07
C LYS A 166 10.33 -1.85 34.74
N PHE A 167 11.34 -1.00 34.82
CA PHE A 167 12.64 -1.30 35.45
C PHE A 167 12.82 -0.44 36.71
N LEU A 168 13.35 -1.05 37.77
CA LEU A 168 13.80 -0.38 38.98
C LEU A 168 15.07 0.43 38.67
N SER A 169 15.42 1.38 39.55
CA SER A 169 16.67 2.16 39.43
C SER A 169 17.94 1.29 39.40
N ASN A 170 17.84 0.04 39.84
CA ASN A 170 18.93 -0.94 39.86
C ASN A 170 19.01 -1.78 38.56
N GLY A 171 18.09 -1.56 37.60
CA GLY A 171 18.00 -2.32 36.35
C GLY A 171 17.13 -3.58 36.42
N ASP A 172 16.76 -4.02 37.62
CA ASP A 172 15.88 -5.19 37.81
C ASP A 172 14.43 -4.91 37.40
N LEU A 173 13.71 -5.96 36.97
CA LEU A 173 12.29 -5.89 36.66
C LEU A 173 11.49 -5.57 37.92
N ASN A 174 10.56 -4.61 37.81
CA ASN A 174 9.70 -4.26 38.93
C ASN A 174 8.62 -5.36 39.12
N PRO A 175 8.59 -6.09 40.25
CA PRO A 175 7.64 -7.18 40.47
C PRO A 175 6.19 -6.70 40.62
N SER A 176 5.97 -5.40 40.87
CA SER A 176 4.64 -4.80 40.91
C SER A 176 4.16 -4.30 39.53
N PHE A 177 4.98 -4.44 38.49
CA PHE A 177 4.61 -4.03 37.14
C PHE A 177 3.63 -5.05 36.53
N ASN A 178 2.40 -4.60 36.31
CA ASN A 178 1.39 -5.38 35.61
C ASN A 178 1.59 -5.25 34.10
N GLY A 179 2.38 -6.17 33.53
CA GLY A 179 2.63 -6.25 32.09
C GLY A 179 1.45 -6.85 31.33
N TRP A 180 1.55 -6.81 30.00
CA TRP A 180 0.56 -7.48 29.14
C TRP A 180 0.42 -8.97 29.48
N PRO A 181 -0.81 -9.52 29.54
CA PRO A 181 -1.01 -10.93 29.88
C PRO A 181 -0.26 -11.88 28.94
N GLU A 182 0.47 -12.85 29.51
CA GLU A 182 1.23 -13.84 28.73
C GLU A 182 0.33 -14.69 27.83
N SER A 183 -0.90 -14.99 28.26
CA SER A 183 -1.87 -15.74 27.46
C SER A 183 -2.28 -15.00 26.17
N LEU A 184 -2.12 -13.68 26.12
CA LEU A 184 -2.39 -12.84 24.96
C LEU A 184 -1.11 -12.35 24.29
N ALA A 185 0.05 -12.92 24.63
CA ALA A 185 1.33 -12.49 24.06
C ALA A 185 1.38 -12.62 22.54
N PHE A 186 0.63 -13.56 21.96
CA PHE A 186 0.51 -13.72 20.52
C PHE A 186 -0.13 -12.51 19.80
N LEU A 187 -0.88 -11.66 20.51
CA LEU A 187 -1.53 -10.46 19.95
C LEU A 187 -0.66 -9.19 20.03
N LYS A 188 0.61 -9.27 20.43
CA LYS A 188 1.48 -8.09 20.53
C LYS A 188 1.77 -7.48 19.15
N SER A 189 2.03 -8.30 18.14
CA SER A 189 2.33 -7.91 16.76
C SER A 189 2.06 -9.08 15.79
N LEU A 190 2.28 -8.88 14.49
CA LEU A 190 2.18 -10.00 13.53
C LEU A 190 3.23 -11.08 13.81
N ARG A 191 4.47 -10.67 14.11
CA ARG A 191 5.58 -11.60 14.40
C ARG A 191 5.34 -12.40 15.68
N SER A 192 4.66 -11.83 16.69
CA SER A 192 4.36 -12.57 17.92
C SER A 192 3.42 -13.75 17.71
N ILE A 193 2.63 -13.77 16.64
CA ILE A 193 1.79 -14.93 16.28
C ILE A 193 2.67 -16.14 15.91
N GLU A 194 3.84 -15.91 15.33
CA GLU A 194 4.80 -16.98 15.01
C GLU A 194 5.54 -17.45 16.26
N THR A 195 6.02 -16.51 17.09
CA THR A 195 6.97 -16.82 18.17
C THR A 195 6.34 -17.13 19.53
N GLU A 196 5.20 -16.51 19.86
CA GLU A 196 4.59 -16.59 21.20
C GLU A 196 3.41 -17.57 21.24
N LEU A 197 2.90 -17.98 20.08
CA LEU A 197 1.88 -19.02 19.99
C LEU A 197 2.56 -20.41 19.99
N ASN A 198 2.10 -21.31 20.86
CA ASN A 198 2.61 -22.67 20.92
C ASN A 198 2.11 -23.49 19.71
N TRP A 199 2.88 -23.48 18.62
CA TRP A 199 2.61 -24.27 17.44
C TRP A 199 2.97 -25.74 17.68
N PRO A 200 2.12 -26.71 17.25
CA PRO A 200 2.48 -28.12 17.25
C PRO A 200 3.76 -28.36 16.41
N ASP A 201 4.71 -29.13 16.94
CA ASP A 201 5.98 -29.45 16.26
C ASP A 201 5.79 -30.07 14.86
N ALA A 202 4.66 -30.75 14.64
CA ALA A 202 4.31 -31.30 13.33
C ALA A 202 4.09 -30.23 12.24
N LEU A 203 3.83 -28.98 12.61
CA LEU A 203 3.55 -27.86 11.70
C LEU A 203 4.77 -26.96 11.46
N THR A 204 5.85 -27.11 12.25
CA THR A 204 7.03 -26.24 12.17
C THR A 204 8.08 -26.76 11.19
N SER A 205 8.20 -28.08 11.01
CA SER A 205 9.13 -28.70 10.08
C SER A 205 8.45 -29.78 9.23
N ILE A 206 7.76 -29.37 8.16
CA ILE A 206 7.21 -30.31 7.17
C ILE A 206 8.24 -30.47 6.03
N PRO A 207 8.93 -31.63 5.90
CA PRO A 207 9.87 -31.87 4.82
C PRO A 207 9.09 -32.15 3.53
N VAL A 208 8.92 -31.13 2.71
CA VAL A 208 8.20 -31.21 1.43
C VAL A 208 9.14 -31.58 0.28
N GLY A 209 10.42 -31.19 0.36
CA GLY A 209 11.43 -31.51 -0.65
C GLY A 209 11.53 -33.00 -0.96
N GLU A 210 11.53 -33.86 0.06
CA GLU A 210 11.63 -35.32 -0.10
C GLU A 210 10.31 -35.98 -0.54
N LYS A 211 9.17 -35.31 -0.33
CA LYS A 211 7.84 -35.89 -0.54
C LYS A 211 7.19 -35.46 -1.86
N ILE A 212 7.37 -34.21 -2.28
CA ILE A 212 6.69 -33.63 -3.45
C ILE A 212 7.66 -33.37 -4.60
N LEU A 213 8.88 -32.90 -4.31
CA LEU A 213 9.85 -32.51 -5.34
C LEU A 213 11.11 -33.37 -5.28
N ARG A 214 10.94 -34.69 -5.50
CA ARG A 214 12.04 -35.67 -5.54
C ARG A 214 12.95 -35.45 -6.75
N THR A 215 13.80 -34.46 -6.65
CA THR A 215 14.88 -34.12 -7.59
C THR A 215 15.92 -35.25 -7.68
N ASP A 216 15.97 -36.12 -6.68
CA ASP A 216 16.73 -37.38 -6.67
C ASP A 216 16.29 -38.35 -7.79
N LEU A 217 15.01 -38.35 -8.18
CA LEU A 217 14.52 -39.14 -9.31
C LEU A 217 15.05 -38.62 -10.66
N LEU A 218 15.52 -37.37 -10.69
CA LEU A 218 16.13 -36.72 -11.84
C LEU A 218 17.68 -36.77 -11.82
N GLY A 219 18.29 -37.41 -10.82
CA GLY A 219 19.75 -37.43 -10.65
C GLY A 219 20.36 -36.10 -10.20
N LEU A 220 19.54 -35.18 -9.69
CA LEU A 220 19.95 -33.89 -9.12
C LEU A 220 20.04 -34.00 -7.59
N PRO A 221 20.88 -33.19 -6.92
CA PRO A 221 20.94 -33.18 -5.46
C PRO A 221 19.59 -32.77 -4.85
N ALA A 222 19.12 -33.51 -3.84
CA ALA A 222 17.92 -33.19 -3.09
C ALA A 222 17.93 -31.73 -2.60
N ILE A 223 16.86 -31.00 -2.91
CA ILE A 223 16.63 -29.67 -2.37
C ILE A 223 15.87 -29.83 -1.04
N PRO A 224 16.49 -29.55 0.12
CA PRO A 224 15.82 -29.65 1.41
C PRO A 224 14.84 -28.48 1.55
N LEU A 225 13.60 -28.69 1.11
CA LEU A 225 12.53 -27.71 1.25
C LEU A 225 11.69 -28.06 2.47
N GLU A 226 11.97 -27.38 3.57
CA GLU A 226 11.21 -27.45 4.82
C GLU A 226 10.20 -26.29 4.86
N ILE A 227 8.92 -26.62 5.02
CA ILE A 227 7.87 -25.61 5.16
C ILE A 227 7.50 -25.49 6.63
N ASN A 228 7.62 -24.28 7.16
CA ASN A 228 7.10 -23.90 8.46
C ASN A 228 5.73 -23.23 8.25
N VAL A 229 4.67 -23.88 8.74
CA VAL A 229 3.29 -23.41 8.57
C VAL A 229 3.04 -22.10 9.32
N ALA A 230 3.60 -21.94 10.52
CA ALA A 230 3.49 -20.71 11.30
C ALA A 230 4.07 -19.52 10.52
N LYS A 231 5.28 -19.72 9.97
CA LYS A 231 5.95 -18.74 9.12
C LYS A 231 5.13 -18.40 7.86
N VAL A 232 4.60 -19.41 7.16
CA VAL A 232 3.74 -19.18 5.98
C VAL A 232 2.46 -18.41 6.33
N ILE A 233 1.84 -18.70 7.48
CA ILE A 233 0.65 -17.98 7.92
C ILE A 233 0.97 -16.51 8.17
N VAL A 234 2.03 -16.23 8.93
CA VAL A 234 2.40 -14.88 9.37
C VAL A 234 3.02 -14.06 8.24
N GLU A 235 3.93 -14.63 7.46
CA GLU A 235 4.66 -13.90 6.41
C GLU A 235 3.93 -13.88 5.07
N GLN A 236 2.90 -14.70 4.84
CA GLN A 236 2.22 -14.77 3.54
C GLN A 236 0.70 -14.69 3.66
N ILE A 237 0.07 -15.58 4.42
CA ILE A 237 -1.40 -15.67 4.42
C ILE A 237 -2.03 -14.42 5.04
N ILE A 238 -1.58 -13.98 6.22
CA ILE A 238 -2.17 -12.83 6.91
C ILE A 238 -1.95 -11.52 6.13
N PRO A 239 -0.74 -11.19 5.64
CA PRO A 239 -0.53 -9.98 4.85
C PRO A 239 -1.34 -9.96 3.55
N VAL A 240 -1.33 -11.06 2.78
CA VAL A 240 -2.09 -11.16 1.52
C VAL A 240 -3.59 -11.08 1.78
N SER A 241 -4.09 -11.77 2.81
CA SER A 241 -5.50 -11.73 3.19
C SER A 241 -5.92 -10.34 3.65
N THR A 242 -5.08 -9.62 4.38
CA THR A 242 -5.35 -8.23 4.78
C THR A 242 -5.35 -7.29 3.57
N MET A 243 -4.37 -7.44 2.68
CA MET A 243 -4.19 -6.61 1.49
C MET A 243 -5.35 -6.75 0.50
N ILE A 244 -5.89 -7.96 0.32
CA ILE A 244 -7.01 -8.22 -0.60
C ILE A 244 -8.35 -8.12 0.14
N GLY A 245 -8.42 -8.63 1.36
CA GLY A 245 -9.64 -8.74 2.14
C GLY A 245 -10.18 -7.40 2.62
N LEU A 246 -9.33 -6.46 3.06
CA LEU A 246 -9.81 -5.15 3.51
C LEU A 246 -10.44 -4.32 2.38
N PRO A 247 -9.84 -4.20 1.17
CA PRO A 247 -10.48 -3.52 0.04
C PRO A 247 -11.78 -4.20 -0.42
N ILE A 248 -11.86 -5.52 -0.38
CA ILE A 248 -13.09 -6.26 -0.70
C ILE A 248 -14.16 -6.01 0.36
N LEU A 249 -13.80 -6.06 1.65
CA LEU A 249 -14.70 -5.79 2.76
C LEU A 249 -15.24 -4.36 2.68
N LEU A 250 -14.38 -3.37 2.44
CA LEU A 250 -14.78 -1.98 2.20
C LEU A 250 -15.79 -1.88 1.05
N SER A 251 -15.51 -2.57 -0.06
CA SER A 251 -16.40 -2.62 -1.23
C SER A 251 -17.78 -3.21 -0.89
N ILE A 252 -17.82 -4.32 -0.15
CA ILE A 252 -19.07 -4.97 0.29
C ILE A 252 -19.85 -4.09 1.27
N VAL A 253 -19.17 -3.46 2.23
CA VAL A 253 -19.80 -2.56 3.21
C VAL A 253 -20.37 -1.34 2.51
N ALA A 254 -19.61 -0.71 1.60
CA ALA A 254 -20.08 0.44 0.83
C ALA A 254 -21.28 0.10 -0.06
N TRP A 255 -21.33 -1.12 -0.59
CA TRP A 255 -22.51 -1.62 -1.31
C TRP A 255 -23.72 -1.77 -0.39
N LYS A 256 -23.56 -2.39 0.79
CA LYS A 256 -24.65 -2.56 1.77
C LYS A 256 -25.19 -1.24 2.31
N VAL A 257 -24.33 -0.24 2.47
CA VAL A 257 -24.71 1.10 2.96
C VAL A 257 -25.35 1.96 1.85
N GLY A 258 -25.32 1.53 0.59
CA GLY A 258 -25.91 2.28 -0.53
C GLY A 258 -24.99 3.37 -1.11
N LEU A 259 -23.70 3.39 -0.73
CA LEU A 259 -22.72 4.38 -1.20
C LEU A 259 -22.15 4.01 -2.58
N ALA A 260 -21.68 2.78 -2.72
CA ALA A 260 -21.11 2.27 -3.97
C ALA A 260 -22.12 1.32 -4.63
N GLN A 261 -22.67 1.71 -5.78
CA GLN A 261 -23.66 0.90 -6.50
C GLN A 261 -23.21 0.59 -7.93
N THR A 262 -22.38 1.46 -8.52
CA THR A 262 -21.84 1.26 -9.87
C THR A 262 -20.40 0.74 -9.80
N LYS A 263 -19.92 0.13 -10.90
CA LYS A 263 -18.51 -0.31 -11.02
C LYS A 263 -17.54 0.84 -10.78
N ARG A 264 -17.85 2.01 -11.33
CA ARG A 264 -17.06 3.23 -11.18
C ARG A 264 -17.00 3.70 -9.72
N ASP A 265 -18.12 3.65 -9.00
CA ASP A 265 -18.15 4.01 -7.57
C ASP A 265 -17.19 3.13 -6.75
N HIS A 266 -17.20 1.82 -7.00
CA HIS A 266 -16.29 0.88 -6.34
C HIS A 266 -14.83 1.16 -6.68
N MET A 267 -14.53 1.50 -7.93
CA MET A 267 -13.18 1.86 -8.35
C MET A 267 -12.69 3.17 -7.72
N ILE A 268 -13.53 4.21 -7.68
CA ILE A 268 -13.19 5.49 -7.03
C ILE A 268 -12.95 5.28 -5.53
N LEU A 269 -13.80 4.49 -4.87
CA LEU A 269 -13.65 4.14 -3.46
C LEU A 269 -12.33 3.40 -3.19
N GLN A 270 -12.00 2.38 -3.97
CA GLN A 270 -10.77 1.60 -3.78
C GLN A 270 -9.52 2.40 -4.14
N PHE A 271 -9.57 3.16 -5.24
CA PHE A 271 -8.43 3.96 -5.69
C PHE A 271 -8.14 5.11 -4.71
N SER A 272 -9.15 5.80 -4.20
CA SER A 272 -8.97 6.84 -3.18
C SER A 272 -8.37 6.27 -1.89
N GLY A 273 -8.84 5.10 -1.44
CA GLY A 273 -8.21 4.39 -0.32
C GLY A 273 -6.76 4.04 -0.59
N PHE A 274 -6.44 3.50 -1.77
CA PHE A 274 -5.06 3.18 -2.17
C PHE A 274 -4.13 4.41 -2.15
N ILE A 275 -4.60 5.55 -2.67
CA ILE A 275 -3.84 6.82 -2.65
C ILE A 275 -3.64 7.30 -1.20
N ALA A 276 -4.66 7.21 -0.34
CA ALA A 276 -4.53 7.56 1.07
C ALA A 276 -3.48 6.68 1.79
N VAL A 277 -3.52 5.35 1.56
CA VAL A 277 -2.51 4.43 2.07
C VAL A 277 -1.11 4.83 1.59
N PHE A 278 -0.95 5.11 0.30
CA PHE A 278 0.33 5.51 -0.28
C PHE A 278 0.90 6.78 0.39
N VAL A 279 0.08 7.82 0.55
CA VAL A 279 0.49 9.09 1.16
C VAL A 279 0.93 8.87 2.60
N ILE A 280 0.17 8.08 3.37
CA ILE A 280 0.47 7.83 4.79
C ILE A 280 1.73 7.01 4.95
N LEU A 281 1.89 5.94 4.19
CA LEU A 281 3.10 5.13 4.22
C LEU A 281 4.32 5.94 3.82
N THR A 282 4.16 6.90 2.89
CA THR A 282 5.24 7.83 2.53
C THR A 282 5.59 8.74 3.72
N ILE A 283 4.60 9.32 4.39
CA ILE A 283 4.81 10.17 5.58
C ILE A 283 5.46 9.36 6.72
N VAL A 284 4.92 8.19 7.03
CA VAL A 284 5.39 7.30 8.10
C VAL A 284 6.80 6.80 7.80
N GLY A 285 7.05 6.30 6.59
CA GLY A 285 8.37 5.84 6.17
C GLY A 285 9.43 6.95 6.20
N THR A 286 9.04 8.16 5.84
CA THR A 286 9.96 9.32 5.86
C THR A 286 10.27 9.75 7.29
N PHE A 287 9.26 10.01 8.11
CA PHE A 287 9.40 10.73 9.38
C PHE A 287 9.36 9.85 10.64
N PHE A 288 8.79 8.65 10.59
CA PHE A 288 8.50 7.84 11.79
C PHE A 288 9.16 6.46 11.78
N ARG A 289 9.85 6.07 10.70
CA ARG A 289 10.70 4.88 10.68
C ARG A 289 12.13 5.27 11.09
N GLY A 290 12.59 4.79 12.24
CA GLY A 290 13.91 5.05 12.83
C GLY A 290 14.90 3.91 12.60
N GLU A 291 15.87 3.79 13.51
CA GLU A 291 16.82 2.66 13.58
C GLU A 291 16.09 1.31 13.54
N GLY A 292 16.59 0.37 12.75
CA GLY A 292 15.95 -0.96 12.62
C GLY A 292 14.55 -0.92 11.99
N LEU A 293 14.15 0.22 11.40
CA LEU A 293 12.81 0.49 10.90
C LEU A 293 11.72 0.42 11.99
N GLU A 294 12.11 0.59 13.26
CA GLU A 294 11.14 0.72 14.35
C GLU A 294 10.36 2.03 14.25
N LEU A 295 9.15 2.03 14.84
CA LEU A 295 8.30 3.21 14.86
C LEU A 295 8.76 4.17 15.95
N VAL A 296 9.75 4.98 15.61
CA VAL A 296 10.36 6.01 16.46
C VAL A 296 10.51 7.27 15.60
N PRO A 297 10.18 8.47 16.11
CA PRO A 297 10.41 9.71 15.39
C PRO A 297 11.84 9.73 14.83
N TYR A 298 11.98 9.97 13.54
CA TYR A 298 13.28 9.97 12.88
C TYR A 298 14.09 11.14 13.43
N THR A 299 15.03 10.83 14.32
CA THR A 299 15.97 11.81 14.87
C THR A 299 17.11 11.95 13.88
N ILE A 300 17.02 12.95 13.00
CA ILE A 300 18.12 13.38 12.13
C ILE A 300 19.37 13.79 12.97
N TYR A 301 19.21 13.98 14.28
CA TYR A 301 20.20 14.57 15.19
C TYR A 301 20.72 13.63 16.30
N SER A 302 20.50 12.31 16.24
CA SER A 302 21.03 11.40 17.29
C SER A 302 22.52 11.04 17.13
N HIS A 303 23.20 11.59 16.11
CA HIS A 303 24.66 11.59 16.08
C HIS A 303 25.20 12.74 16.95
N GLY A 304 25.17 12.52 18.26
CA GLY A 304 25.82 13.34 19.28
C GLY A 304 26.47 12.44 20.33
#